data_AF-A0A2V6TKV5-F1
#
_entry.id   AF-A0A2V6TKV5-F1
#
_cell.length_a   1.000
_cell.length_b   1.000
_cell.length_c   1.000
_cell.angle_alpha   90.00
_cell.angle_beta   90.00
_cell.angle_gamma   90.00
#
_symmetry.space_group_name_H-M   'P 1'
#
loop_
_entity.id
_entity.type
_entity.pdbx_description
1 polymer ?
#
loop_
_entity_poly.entity_id
_entity_poly.type
_entity_poly.pdbx_seq_one_letter_code
_entity_poly.pdbx_strand_id
1 'polypeptide(L)'
;MASAAQANSWIAYWRDLRGVPVTSFTVSEYLPGRDFGCQSLWKDGQLVLIKTYERLSYLGSGSQPAEVSSVAALAKTVYEPRVVEVCEAAIRTLDGKASGVFSVDLKENAAGTPCVTEINAGRFSSATNIFDFTGKHNMAVTYVRLARGEPPDMVGEYDVSEDHYMLRDIDALPRMFRAEEFFDAVEDARS
;
A
#
# COMPACT_ATOMS: atom_id res chain seq x y z
N MET A 1 22.12 11.20 -1.85
CA MET A 1 22.22 9.72 -1.78
C MET A 1 22.84 9.33 -0.46
N ALA A 2 22.33 8.29 0.20
CA ALA A 2 22.94 7.73 1.39
C ALA A 2 24.25 7.00 1.03
N SER A 3 25.30 7.15 1.84
CA SER A 3 26.58 6.46 1.67
C SER A 3 26.62 5.15 2.44
N ALA A 4 27.51 4.23 2.05
CA ALA A 4 27.77 3.01 2.81
C ALA A 4 28.16 3.30 4.28
N ALA A 5 28.87 4.41 4.52
CA ALA A 5 29.19 4.85 5.87
C ALA A 5 27.94 5.23 6.68
N GLN A 6 26.97 5.92 6.06
CA GLN A 6 25.70 6.25 6.71
C GLN A 6 24.87 4.99 7.01
N ALA A 7 24.84 4.01 6.10
CA ALA A 7 24.17 2.73 6.35
C ALA A 7 24.79 1.97 7.53
N ASN A 8 26.12 1.90 7.59
CA ASN A 8 26.83 1.28 8.71
C ASN A 8 26.56 1.97 10.05
N SER A 9 26.55 3.31 10.08
CA SER A 9 26.22 4.07 11.28
C SER A 9 24.78 3.83 11.75
N TRP A 10 23.83 3.69 10.81
CA TRP A 10 22.44 3.36 11.13
C TRP A 10 22.30 1.97 11.75
N ILE A 11 22.95 0.96 11.17
CA ILE A 11 22.97 -0.40 11.71
C ILE A 11 23.59 -0.42 13.12
N ALA A 12 24.73 0.26 13.29
CA ALA A 12 25.39 0.35 14.58
C ALA A 12 24.50 1.00 15.64
N TYR A 13 23.82 2.10 15.31
CA TYR A 13 22.88 2.78 16.20
C TYR A 13 21.81 1.85 16.75
N TRP A 14 21.12 1.10 15.88
CA TRP A 14 20.05 0.18 16.29
C TRP A 14 20.55 -1.04 17.04
N ARG A 15 21.71 -1.58 16.64
CA ARG A 15 22.39 -2.65 17.37
C ARG A 15 22.73 -2.21 18.80
N ASP A 16 23.35 -1.05 18.95
CA ASP A 16 23.91 -0.62 20.23
C ASP A 16 22.82 -0.12 21.20
N LEU A 17 21.77 0.53 20.69
CA LEU A 17 20.70 1.09 21.53
C LEU A 17 19.49 0.18 21.75
N ARG A 18 19.29 -0.80 20.87
CA ARG A 18 18.10 -1.66 20.87
C ARG A 18 18.41 -3.15 20.71
N GLY A 19 19.68 -3.53 20.57
CA GLY A 19 20.08 -4.94 20.45
C GLY A 19 19.65 -5.60 19.14
N VAL A 20 19.27 -4.82 18.11
CA VAL A 20 18.83 -5.39 16.83
C VAL A 20 20.03 -6.00 16.11
N PRO A 21 20.02 -7.30 15.78
CA PRO A 21 21.17 -7.94 15.15
C PRO A 21 21.32 -7.46 13.70
N VAL A 22 22.56 -7.39 13.20
CA VAL A 22 22.87 -6.95 11.82
C VAL A 22 22.13 -7.79 10.79
N THR A 23 21.88 -9.07 11.07
CA THR A 23 21.14 -9.99 10.21
C THR A 23 19.65 -9.67 10.07
N SER A 24 19.12 -8.73 10.85
CA SER A 24 17.74 -8.24 10.72
C SER A 24 17.56 -7.10 9.72
N PHE A 25 18.65 -6.61 9.11
CA PHE A 25 18.61 -5.53 8.13
C PHE A 25 18.68 -6.08 6.71
N THR A 26 17.97 -5.41 5.80
CA THR A 26 18.08 -5.63 4.35
C THR A 26 18.60 -4.36 3.68
N VAL A 27 19.31 -4.51 2.57
CA VAL A 27 19.77 -3.42 1.72
C VAL A 27 19.24 -3.68 0.32
N SER A 28 18.61 -2.68 -0.28
CA SER A 28 18.05 -2.74 -1.63
C SER A 28 18.54 -1.56 -2.48
N GLU A 29 18.33 -1.65 -3.79
CA GLU A 29 18.44 -0.48 -4.65
C GLU A 29 17.45 0.62 -4.24
N TYR A 30 17.74 1.85 -4.67
CA TYR A 30 16.82 2.97 -4.52
C TYR A 30 15.85 2.98 -5.70
N LEU A 31 14.55 3.02 -5.40
CA LEU A 31 13.46 3.05 -6.38
C LEU A 31 12.91 4.49 -6.46
N PRO A 32 13.18 5.24 -7.55
CA PRO A 32 12.86 6.67 -7.62
C PRO A 32 11.45 6.99 -8.16
N GLY A 33 10.74 6.02 -8.72
CA GLY A 33 9.47 6.26 -9.42
C GLY A 33 8.26 6.30 -8.48
N ARG A 34 7.06 6.10 -9.08
CA ARG A 34 5.78 6.16 -8.37
C ARG A 34 5.68 5.10 -7.29
N ASP A 35 4.92 5.41 -6.25
CA ASP A 35 4.75 4.61 -5.04
C ASP A 35 3.31 4.09 -4.97
N PHE A 36 3.15 2.77 -4.91
CA PHE A 36 1.85 2.11 -4.99
C PHE A 36 1.59 1.23 -3.78
N GLY A 37 0.32 1.17 -3.39
CA GLY A 37 -0.21 0.11 -2.55
C GLY A 37 -1.25 -0.70 -3.31
N CYS A 38 -1.19 -2.01 -3.16
CA CYS A 38 -2.15 -2.96 -3.72
C CYS A 38 -2.71 -3.82 -2.59
N GLN A 39 -4.04 -3.97 -2.50
CA GLN A 39 -4.67 -4.86 -1.54
C GLN A 39 -5.54 -5.88 -2.25
N SER A 40 -5.39 -7.14 -1.86
CA SER A 40 -6.06 -8.26 -2.50
C SER A 40 -6.63 -9.25 -1.49
N LEU A 41 -7.69 -9.95 -1.90
CA LEU A 41 -8.35 -11.02 -1.16
C LEU A 41 -8.26 -12.31 -1.96
N TRP A 42 -7.87 -13.38 -1.28
CA TRP A 42 -7.64 -14.69 -1.88
C TRP A 42 -8.41 -15.78 -1.15
N LYS A 43 -8.77 -16.82 -1.90
CA LYS A 43 -9.40 -18.04 -1.36
C LYS A 43 -8.83 -19.25 -2.08
N ASP A 44 -8.14 -20.11 -1.34
CA ASP A 44 -7.58 -21.38 -1.84
C ASP A 44 -6.74 -21.22 -3.13
N GLY A 45 -5.95 -20.14 -3.22
CA GLY A 45 -5.10 -19.81 -4.38
C GLY A 45 -5.81 -19.06 -5.51
N GLN A 46 -7.10 -18.80 -5.37
CA GLN A 46 -7.89 -18.00 -6.30
C GLN A 46 -7.94 -16.54 -5.83
N LEU A 47 -7.60 -15.62 -6.74
CA LEU A 47 -7.82 -14.20 -6.51
C LEU A 47 -9.33 -13.93 -6.53
N VAL A 48 -9.83 -13.25 -5.50
CA VAL A 48 -11.25 -12.86 -5.39
C VAL A 48 -11.41 -11.40 -5.81
N LEU A 49 -10.69 -10.50 -5.14
CA LEU A 49 -10.82 -9.05 -5.30
C LEU A 49 -9.45 -8.39 -5.16
N ILE A 50 -9.12 -7.45 -6.01
CA ILE A 50 -7.88 -6.66 -5.95
C ILE A 50 -8.16 -5.18 -6.21
N LYS A 51 -7.42 -4.30 -5.53
CA LYS A 51 -7.54 -2.85 -5.63
C LYS A 51 -6.19 -2.17 -5.46
N THR A 52 -6.01 -1.02 -6.10
CA THR A 52 -4.74 -0.28 -6.14
C THR A 52 -4.94 1.21 -5.86
N TYR A 53 -3.94 1.80 -5.20
CA TYR A 53 -3.82 3.23 -5.05
C TYR A 53 -2.37 3.67 -5.25
N GLU A 54 -2.19 4.91 -5.68
CA GLU A 54 -0.91 5.61 -5.68
C GLU A 54 -0.79 6.45 -4.41
N ARG A 55 0.36 6.35 -3.75
CA ARG A 55 0.73 7.15 -2.58
C ARG A 55 1.42 8.42 -3.07
N LEU A 56 0.70 9.54 -2.99
CA LEU A 56 1.17 10.84 -3.48
C LEU A 56 1.99 11.61 -2.44
N SER A 57 1.71 11.41 -1.15
CA SER A 57 2.49 11.99 -0.06
C SER A 57 2.41 11.15 1.22
N TYR A 58 3.33 11.43 2.15
CA TYR A 58 3.53 10.64 3.36
C TYR A 58 3.16 11.42 4.62
N LEU A 59 2.51 10.73 5.56
CA LEU A 59 2.23 11.28 6.88
C LEU A 59 3.54 11.40 7.68
N GLY A 60 3.79 12.56 8.26
CA GLY A 60 5.05 12.84 8.96
C GLY A 60 6.24 13.11 8.04
N SER A 61 6.01 13.47 6.78
CA SER A 61 7.07 14.05 5.94
C SER A 61 7.66 15.30 6.62
N GLY A 62 8.99 15.37 6.70
CA GLY A 62 9.71 16.46 7.38
C GLY A 62 9.99 16.25 8.88
N SER A 63 9.39 15.26 9.55
CA SER A 63 9.72 14.89 10.94
C SER A 63 10.56 13.62 11.07
N GLN A 64 10.80 12.92 9.96
CA GLN A 64 11.64 11.72 9.89
C GLN A 64 12.88 11.97 9.00
N PRO A 65 14.04 11.36 9.32
CA PRO A 65 15.25 11.48 8.50
C PRO A 65 15.06 10.96 7.06
N ALA A 66 14.13 10.02 6.86
CA ALA A 66 13.65 9.61 5.56
C ALA A 66 12.33 10.32 5.27
N GLU A 67 12.23 11.02 4.12
CA GLU A 67 11.01 11.69 3.66
C GLU A 67 9.93 10.70 3.15
N VAL A 68 10.11 9.40 3.40
CA VAL A 68 9.27 8.30 2.90
C VAL A 68 8.77 7.49 4.09
N SER A 69 7.48 7.12 4.06
CA SER A 69 6.78 6.32 5.08
C SER A 69 5.84 5.31 4.42
N SER A 70 5.43 4.26 5.12
CA SER A 70 4.37 3.35 4.64
C SER A 70 2.96 3.94 4.79
N VAL A 71 2.80 5.05 5.53
CA VAL A 71 1.50 5.69 5.76
C VAL A 71 1.30 6.85 4.79
N ALA A 72 0.33 6.71 3.89
CA ALA A 72 -0.08 7.78 2.99
C ALA A 72 -0.76 8.92 3.77
N ALA A 73 -0.28 10.15 3.59
CA ALA A 73 -1.05 11.35 3.92
C ALA A 73 -2.06 11.64 2.81
N LEU A 74 -1.63 11.56 1.55
CA LEU A 74 -2.48 11.66 0.37
C LEU A 74 -2.34 10.39 -0.47
N ALA A 75 -3.48 9.76 -0.77
CA ALA A 75 -3.57 8.60 -1.65
C ALA A 75 -4.59 8.85 -2.77
N LYS A 76 -4.33 8.33 -3.96
CA LYS A 76 -5.22 8.39 -5.12
C LYS A 76 -5.56 6.98 -5.60
N THR A 77 -6.82 6.65 -5.81
CA THR A 77 -7.17 5.40 -6.52
C THR A 77 -6.71 5.46 -7.98
N VAL A 78 -6.11 4.37 -8.46
CA VAL A 78 -5.53 4.30 -9.81
C VAL A 78 -5.82 2.96 -10.47
N TYR A 79 -5.99 2.95 -11.77
CA TYR A 79 -6.03 1.74 -12.59
C TYR A 79 -4.63 1.44 -13.14
N GLU A 80 -3.95 0.47 -12.54
CA GLU A 80 -2.56 0.10 -12.83
C GLU A 80 -2.44 -1.44 -13.02
N PRO A 81 -2.83 -1.98 -14.19
CA PRO A 81 -2.83 -3.43 -14.44
C PRO A 81 -1.47 -4.10 -14.24
N ARG A 82 -0.38 -3.41 -14.58
CA ARG A 82 0.98 -3.96 -14.40
C ARG A 82 1.34 -4.11 -12.92
N VAL A 83 0.83 -3.25 -12.04
CA VAL A 83 0.98 -3.40 -10.59
C VAL A 83 0.23 -4.64 -10.12
N VAL A 84 -1.00 -4.85 -10.60
CA VAL A 84 -1.81 -6.04 -10.29
C VAL A 84 -1.11 -7.32 -10.73
N GLU A 85 -0.63 -7.39 -11.97
CA GLU A 85 0.10 -8.55 -12.51
C GLU A 85 1.31 -8.93 -11.64
N VAL A 86 2.11 -7.93 -11.23
CA VAL A 86 3.28 -8.14 -10.36
C VAL A 86 2.85 -8.63 -8.98
N CYS A 87 1.79 -8.07 -8.40
CA CYS A 87 1.26 -8.50 -7.09
C CYS A 87 0.74 -9.92 -7.12
N GLU A 88 -0.06 -10.28 -8.13
CA GLU A 88 -0.59 -11.62 -8.30
C GLU A 88 0.53 -12.64 -8.47
N ALA A 89 1.50 -12.35 -9.33
CA ALA A 89 2.65 -13.22 -9.54
C ALA A 89 3.46 -13.42 -8.25
N ALA A 90 3.68 -12.34 -7.48
CA ALA A 90 4.39 -12.41 -6.21
C ALA A 90 3.65 -13.29 -5.19
N ILE A 91 2.34 -13.08 -4.99
CA ILE A 91 1.54 -13.85 -4.02
C ILE A 91 1.49 -15.33 -4.42
N ARG A 92 1.24 -15.64 -5.70
CA ARG A 92 1.22 -17.03 -6.20
C ARG A 92 2.56 -17.74 -6.06
N THR A 93 3.66 -17.00 -6.20
CA THR A 93 5.02 -17.53 -6.00
C THR A 93 5.28 -17.85 -4.54
N LEU A 94 4.76 -17.04 -3.60
CA LEU A 94 4.89 -17.27 -2.16
C LEU A 94 4.01 -18.43 -1.68
N ASP A 95 2.76 -18.48 -2.12
CA ASP A 95 1.81 -19.51 -1.72
C ASP A 95 0.77 -19.79 -2.82
N GLY A 96 0.86 -20.98 -3.43
CA GLY A 96 -0.09 -21.44 -4.45
C GLY A 96 -1.50 -21.72 -3.92
N LYS A 97 -1.71 -21.72 -2.60
CA LYS A 97 -3.01 -21.90 -1.92
C LYS A 97 -3.37 -20.69 -1.04
N ALA A 98 -2.81 -19.52 -1.34
CA ALA A 98 -3.02 -18.29 -0.60
C ALA A 98 -4.50 -18.06 -0.26
N SER A 99 -4.76 -17.70 1.00
CA SER A 99 -6.10 -17.36 1.50
C SER A 99 -6.02 -16.19 2.45
N GLY A 100 -7.04 -15.32 2.42
CA GLY A 100 -7.13 -14.13 3.26
C GLY A 100 -6.67 -12.86 2.54
N VAL A 101 -6.31 -11.84 3.32
CA VAL A 101 -5.93 -10.53 2.82
C VAL A 101 -4.41 -10.41 2.65
N PHE A 102 -3.99 -9.80 1.54
CA PHE A 102 -2.60 -9.46 1.28
C PHE A 102 -2.52 -7.99 0.85
N SER A 103 -1.72 -7.20 1.57
CA SER A 103 -1.38 -5.83 1.18
C SER A 103 0.06 -5.82 0.67
N VAL A 104 0.30 -5.33 -0.54
CA VAL A 104 1.61 -5.28 -1.19
C VAL A 104 1.97 -3.81 -1.41
N ASP A 105 3.16 -3.40 -0.95
CA ASP A 105 3.73 -2.10 -1.28
C ASP A 105 4.73 -2.28 -2.44
N LEU A 106 4.69 -1.34 -3.39
CA LEU A 106 5.53 -1.35 -4.58
C LEU A 106 6.06 0.04 -4.87
N LYS A 107 7.22 0.10 -5.49
CA LYS A 107 7.75 1.34 -6.04
C LYS A 107 8.36 1.11 -7.41
N GLU A 108 8.21 2.07 -8.30
CA GLU A 108 8.82 1.98 -9.62
C GLU A 108 10.33 2.23 -9.55
N ASN A 109 11.08 1.44 -10.31
CA ASN A 109 12.48 1.73 -10.59
C ASN A 109 12.62 2.92 -11.57
N ALA A 110 13.87 3.28 -11.92
CA ALA A 110 14.15 4.39 -12.84
C ALA A 110 13.58 4.20 -14.27
N ALA A 111 13.20 2.98 -14.64
CA ALA A 111 12.57 2.66 -15.92
C ALA A 111 11.04 2.57 -15.84
N GLY A 112 10.43 2.96 -14.72
CA GLY A 112 8.98 2.87 -14.52
C GLY A 112 8.46 1.44 -14.34
N THR A 113 9.33 0.49 -13.97
CA THR A 113 8.90 -0.90 -13.69
C THR A 113 8.52 -1.04 -12.23
N PRO A 114 7.31 -1.51 -11.89
CA PRO A 114 6.92 -1.75 -10.49
C PRO A 114 7.77 -2.85 -9.86
N CYS A 115 8.35 -2.56 -8.70
CA CYS A 115 9.12 -3.49 -7.89
C CYS A 115 8.46 -3.64 -6.52
N VAL A 116 8.19 -4.88 -6.10
CA VAL A 116 7.66 -5.18 -4.77
C VAL A 116 8.69 -4.81 -3.70
N THR A 117 8.28 -4.02 -2.71
CA THR A 117 9.13 -3.65 -1.57
C THR A 117 8.74 -4.41 -0.31
N GLU A 118 7.44 -4.67 -0.11
CA GLU A 118 6.93 -5.37 1.08
C GLU A 118 5.63 -6.12 0.77
N ILE A 119 5.43 -7.27 1.42
CA ILE A 119 4.16 -8.02 1.41
C ILE A 119 3.70 -8.22 2.85
N ASN A 120 2.55 -7.64 3.16
CA ASN A 120 1.86 -7.72 4.43
C ASN A 120 0.72 -8.75 4.36
N ALA A 121 1.04 -10.00 4.70
CA ALA A 121 0.05 -11.08 4.77
C ALA A 121 -0.83 -10.95 6.03
N GLY A 122 -2.15 -11.12 5.87
CA GLY A 122 -3.12 -11.08 6.97
C GLY A 122 -3.37 -9.69 7.56
N ARG A 123 -2.89 -8.62 6.93
CA ARG A 123 -3.07 -7.24 7.41
C ARG A 123 -3.72 -6.35 6.36
N PHE A 124 -4.74 -5.63 6.81
CA PHE A 124 -5.29 -4.52 6.05
C PHE A 124 -4.34 -3.32 6.13
N SER A 125 -4.06 -2.72 4.98
CA SER A 125 -3.34 -1.47 4.88
C SER A 125 -4.15 -0.32 5.49
N SER A 126 -3.44 0.72 5.88
CA SER A 126 -4.03 1.97 6.35
C SER A 126 -4.89 2.68 5.28
N ALA A 127 -4.76 2.27 4.01
CA ALA A 127 -5.51 2.78 2.87
C ALA A 127 -6.82 2.02 2.59
N THR A 128 -7.17 0.96 3.32
CA THR A 128 -8.42 0.21 3.10
C THR A 128 -9.66 1.09 3.08
N ASN A 129 -9.66 2.20 3.83
CA ASN A 129 -10.76 3.17 3.79
C ASN A 129 -11.03 3.72 2.39
N ILE A 130 -9.99 4.09 1.61
CA ILE A 130 -10.22 4.63 0.26
C ILE A 130 -10.91 3.58 -0.63
N PHE A 131 -10.58 2.30 -0.44
CA PHE A 131 -11.17 1.21 -1.21
C PHE A 131 -12.61 0.93 -0.85
N ASP A 132 -12.93 0.96 0.44
CA ASP A 132 -14.25 0.63 0.98
C ASP A 132 -15.27 1.75 0.76
N PHE A 133 -14.82 3.01 0.71
CA PHE A 133 -15.69 4.16 0.47
C PHE A 133 -15.92 4.48 -1.01
N THR A 134 -15.05 4.01 -1.92
CA THR A 134 -15.09 4.42 -3.33
C THR A 134 -15.35 3.29 -4.31
N GLY A 135 -14.94 2.06 -3.99
CA GLY A 135 -15.10 0.91 -4.89
C GLY A 135 -16.48 0.27 -4.81
N LYS A 136 -16.79 -0.60 -5.78
CA LYS A 136 -18.04 -1.36 -5.85
C LYS A 136 -18.19 -2.37 -4.71
N HIS A 137 -17.08 -2.94 -4.27
CA HIS A 137 -17.05 -4.03 -3.28
C HIS A 137 -16.26 -3.63 -2.03
N ASN A 138 -16.87 -3.79 -0.86
CA ASN A 138 -16.20 -3.52 0.41
C ASN A 138 -15.23 -4.66 0.77
N MET A 139 -13.95 -4.35 0.94
CA MET A 139 -12.87 -5.29 1.21
C MET A 139 -13.07 -6.01 2.56
N ALA A 140 -13.43 -5.28 3.61
CA ALA A 140 -13.61 -5.85 4.94
C ALA A 140 -14.80 -6.83 4.99
N VAL A 141 -15.92 -6.47 4.36
CA VAL A 141 -17.11 -7.34 4.25
C VAL A 141 -16.78 -8.59 3.45
N THR A 142 -16.16 -8.44 2.27
CA THR A 142 -15.76 -9.59 1.44
C THR A 142 -14.80 -10.52 2.20
N TYR A 143 -13.81 -9.97 2.90
CA TYR A 143 -12.89 -10.76 3.72
C TYR A 143 -13.62 -11.57 4.81
N VAL A 144 -14.56 -10.95 5.54
CA VAL A 144 -15.32 -11.65 6.58
C VAL A 144 -16.18 -12.77 5.98
N ARG A 145 -16.81 -12.56 4.82
CA ARG A 145 -17.57 -13.61 4.12
C ARG A 145 -16.69 -14.80 3.75
N LEU A 146 -15.53 -14.54 3.14
CA LEU A 146 -14.56 -15.59 2.78
C LEU A 146 -14.04 -16.35 4.00
N ALA A 147 -13.80 -15.65 5.11
CA ALA A 147 -13.35 -16.24 6.38
C ALA A 147 -14.42 -17.13 7.02
N ARG A 148 -15.71 -16.85 6.78
CA ARG A 148 -16.83 -17.71 7.19
C ARG A 148 -17.07 -18.91 6.27
N GLY A 149 -16.28 -19.05 5.21
CA GLY A 149 -16.40 -20.13 4.23
C GLY A 149 -17.54 -19.93 3.24
N GLU A 150 -18.08 -18.71 3.14
CA GLU A 150 -19.04 -18.37 2.08
C GLU A 150 -18.32 -18.41 0.71
N PRO A 151 -19.00 -18.87 -0.35
CA PRO A 151 -18.43 -18.84 -1.69
C PRO A 151 -18.16 -17.39 -2.12
N PRO A 152 -17.07 -17.14 -2.86
CA PRO A 152 -16.78 -15.79 -3.33
C PRO A 152 -17.86 -15.32 -4.32
N ASP A 153 -18.42 -14.13 -4.09
CA ASP A 153 -19.40 -13.51 -4.99
C ASP A 153 -18.77 -13.07 -6.34
N MET A 154 -17.44 -13.00 -6.41
CA MET A 154 -16.67 -12.51 -7.53
C MET A 154 -15.33 -13.25 -7.64
N VAL A 155 -14.73 -13.27 -8.83
CA VAL A 155 -13.47 -13.98 -9.10
C VAL A 155 -12.55 -13.09 -9.94
N GLY A 156 -11.37 -12.78 -9.41
CA GLY A 156 -10.38 -11.94 -10.09
C GLY A 156 -10.88 -10.52 -10.37
N GLU A 157 -11.83 -10.01 -9.58
CA GLU A 157 -12.39 -8.68 -9.79
C GLU A 157 -11.32 -7.63 -9.48
N TYR A 158 -10.99 -6.80 -10.47
CA TYR A 158 -10.19 -5.59 -10.27
C TYR A 158 -11.11 -4.39 -10.11
N ASP A 159 -11.42 -4.04 -8.86
CA ASP A 159 -12.39 -3.00 -8.52
C ASP A 159 -11.71 -1.66 -8.26
N VAL A 160 -11.68 -0.83 -9.30
CA VAL A 160 -11.13 0.53 -9.25
C VAL A 160 -12.24 1.55 -9.44
N SER A 161 -12.24 2.55 -8.56
CA SER A 161 -13.02 3.77 -8.72
C SER A 161 -12.05 4.91 -8.91
N GLU A 162 -11.70 5.21 -10.17
CA GLU A 162 -10.66 6.17 -10.50
C GLU A 162 -10.97 7.58 -9.96
N ASP A 163 -9.92 8.39 -9.83
CA ASP A 163 -10.00 9.81 -9.46
C ASP A 163 -10.64 10.11 -8.10
N HIS A 164 -10.47 9.18 -7.15
CA HIS A 164 -10.76 9.44 -5.75
C HIS A 164 -9.48 9.64 -4.96
N TYR A 165 -9.51 10.59 -4.04
CA TYR A 165 -8.41 10.94 -3.16
C TYR A 165 -8.82 10.69 -1.72
N MET A 166 -7.87 10.18 -0.93
CA MET A 166 -7.96 10.12 0.52
C MET A 166 -6.90 11.04 1.12
N LEU A 167 -7.34 11.98 1.94
CA LEU A 167 -6.48 12.78 2.80
C LEU A 167 -6.59 12.27 4.25
N ARG A 168 -5.46 11.89 4.83
CA ARG A 168 -5.33 11.45 6.22
C ARG A 168 -4.66 12.50 7.08
N ASP A 169 -5.14 12.59 8.31
CA ASP A 169 -4.50 13.30 9.41
C ASP A 169 -4.24 12.33 10.57
N ILE A 170 -3.45 12.74 11.56
CA ILE A 170 -3.11 11.94 12.75
C ILE A 170 -4.33 11.78 13.65
N ASP A 171 -5.10 12.86 13.86
CA ASP A 171 -6.19 12.92 14.85
C ASP A 171 -7.56 13.26 14.23
N ALA A 172 -7.75 13.00 12.94
CA ALA A 172 -9.02 13.22 12.24
C ALA A 172 -9.46 12.00 11.42
N LEU A 173 -10.77 11.92 11.16
CA LEU A 173 -11.29 10.94 10.20
C LEU A 173 -10.69 11.20 8.81
N PRO A 174 -10.38 10.15 8.03
CA PRO A 174 -9.90 10.32 6.67
C PRO A 174 -10.98 11.02 5.85
N ARG A 175 -10.57 12.00 5.06
CA ARG A 175 -11.47 12.71 4.14
C ARG A 175 -11.31 12.13 2.74
N MET A 176 -12.44 11.91 2.08
CA MET A 176 -12.50 11.37 0.72
C MET A 176 -13.04 12.44 -0.21
N PHE A 177 -12.44 12.60 -1.37
CA PHE A 177 -12.84 13.59 -2.37
C PHE A 177 -12.72 13.01 -3.77
N ARG A 178 -13.59 13.43 -4.69
CA ARG A 178 -13.33 13.23 -6.11
C ARG A 178 -12.36 14.31 -6.61
N ALA A 179 -11.65 14.03 -7.70
CA ALA A 179 -10.70 14.98 -8.30
C ALA A 179 -11.30 16.39 -8.51
N GLU A 180 -12.56 16.46 -8.93
CA GLU A 180 -13.30 17.70 -9.20
C GLU A 180 -13.51 18.55 -7.94
N GLU A 181 -13.66 17.91 -6.77
CA GLU A 181 -13.93 18.56 -5.48
C GLU A 181 -12.63 18.83 -4.70
N PHE A 182 -11.53 18.22 -5.12
CA PHE A 182 -10.28 18.21 -4.37
C PHE A 182 -9.66 19.61 -4.29
N PHE A 183 -9.69 20.39 -5.37
CA PHE A 183 -9.10 21.73 -5.39
C PHE A 183 -9.90 22.71 -4.52
N ASP A 184 -11.22 22.62 -4.54
CA ASP A 184 -12.11 23.45 -3.72
C ASP A 184 -11.94 23.11 -2.23
N ALA A 185 -11.78 21.83 -1.88
CA ALA A 185 -11.63 21.38 -0.50
C ALA A 185 -10.25 21.71 0.13
N VAL A 186 -9.21 21.90 -0.69
CA VAL A 186 -7.85 22.26 -0.22
C VAL A 186 -7.76 23.75 0.14
N GLU A 187 -8.56 24.62 -0.49
CA GLU A 187 -8.61 26.05 -0.16
C GLU A 187 -9.28 26.30 1.21
N ASP A 188 -10.39 25.63 1.50
CA ASP A 188 -11.11 25.74 2.78
C ASP A 188 -10.30 25.21 3.98
N ALA A 189 -9.37 24.27 3.77
CA ALA A 189 -8.53 23.75 4.85
C ALA A 189 -7.39 24.70 5.27
N ARG A 190 -7.21 25.84 4.57
CA ARG A 190 -6.21 26.87 4.87
C ARG A 190 -6.80 28.15 5.46
N SER A 191 -8.12 28.26 5.56
CA SER A 191 -8.85 29.36 6.22
C SER A 191 -9.24 29.00 7.65
#